data_AF-A0A7V5SUB1-F1
#
_entry.id   AF-A0A7V5SUB1-F1
#
_cell.length_a   1.000
_cell.length_b   1.000
_cell.length_c   1.000
_cell.angle_alpha   90.00
_cell.angle_beta   90.00
_cell.angle_gamma   90.00
#
_symmetry.space_group_name_H-M   'P 1'
#
loop_
_entity.id
_entity.type
_entity.pdbx_description
1 polymer ?
#
loop_
_entity_poly.entity_id
_entity_poly.type
_entity_poly.pdbx_seq_one_letter_code
_entity_poly.pdbx_strand_id
1 'polypeptide(L)'
;DHIHKQLVGLDEWGVQMEGEIRELVKNPNLYNEFGVNFAIYNSLLVAENDFAIAIAEIGHRYPTVAIYSKSYKGRPNEHSNEEIRGMSDLVHAIHCALTSQTTVNEEWYYTPFDSIYKTPWRILIKLRINIPAGFEGNTKIYINPISPEKLCNEICRLLFDVRDKGLINKNIKIGKEVQTKPNPLNYYKNNISFFK
;
A
#
# COMPACT_ATOMS: atom_id res chain seq x y z
N ASP A 1 -6.87 26.63 -4.66
CA ASP A 1 -6.06 25.92 -3.65
C ASP A 1 -4.71 25.48 -4.19
N HIS A 2 -3.67 25.55 -3.36
CA HIS A 2 -2.30 25.18 -3.73
C HIS A 2 -2.04 23.69 -3.44
N ILE A 3 -1.74 22.92 -4.48
CA ILE A 3 -1.40 21.51 -4.37
C ILE A 3 0.01 21.40 -3.76
N HIS A 4 0.12 20.75 -2.60
CA HIS A 4 1.40 20.52 -1.94
C HIS A 4 1.44 19.12 -1.31
N LYS A 5 2.65 18.61 -1.11
CA LYS A 5 2.94 17.42 -0.31
C LYS A 5 3.86 17.82 0.84
N GLN A 6 3.78 17.09 1.94
CA GLN A 6 4.64 17.29 3.11
C GLN A 6 5.68 16.18 3.16
N LEU A 7 6.94 16.55 3.43
CA LEU A 7 8.01 15.63 3.75
C LEU A 7 8.52 15.96 5.16
N VAL A 8 8.52 14.97 6.03
CA VAL A 8 8.98 15.12 7.41
C VAL A 8 10.20 14.21 7.59
N GLY A 9 11.35 14.81 7.89
CA GLY A 9 12.53 14.09 8.34
C GLY A 9 12.47 13.91 9.86
N LEU A 10 12.78 12.71 10.34
CA LEU A 10 12.85 12.37 11.75
C LEU A 10 14.22 11.77 12.04
N ASP A 11 14.77 12.08 13.20
CA ASP A 11 16.04 11.50 13.68
C ASP A 11 15.84 10.10 14.32
N GLU A 12 14.59 9.65 14.42
CA GLU A 12 14.20 8.38 15.03
C GLU A 12 13.18 7.61 14.19
N TRP A 13 13.07 6.31 14.44
CA TRP A 13 12.03 5.48 13.82
C TRP A 13 10.70 5.75 14.52
N GLY A 14 9.64 5.96 13.74
CA GLY A 14 8.30 6.05 14.32
C GLY A 14 7.88 4.74 14.98
N VAL A 15 7.09 4.81 16.05
CA VAL A 15 6.60 3.66 16.85
C VAL A 15 6.02 2.53 15.97
N GLN A 16 5.32 2.87 14.89
CA GLN A 16 4.80 1.89 13.94
C GLN A 16 5.93 1.12 13.24
N MET A 17 6.96 1.80 12.74
CA MET A 17 8.09 1.18 12.06
C MET A 17 8.89 0.28 13.01
N GLU A 18 9.12 0.73 14.26
CA GLU A 18 9.78 -0.10 15.27
C GLU A 18 9.00 -1.39 15.60
N GLY A 19 7.67 -1.29 15.68
CA GLY A 19 6.80 -2.45 15.89
C GLY A 19 6.85 -3.41 14.71
N GLU A 20 6.75 -2.89 13.49
CA GLU A 20 6.82 -3.69 12.26
C GLU A 20 8.17 -4.39 12.12
N ILE A 21 9.29 -3.71 12.41
CA ILE A 21 10.62 -4.32 12.34
C ILE A 21 10.77 -5.43 13.39
N ARG A 22 10.26 -5.24 14.61
CA ARG A 22 10.27 -6.29 15.65
C ARG A 22 9.57 -7.57 15.20
N GLU A 23 8.46 -7.45 14.48
CA GLU A 23 7.77 -8.63 13.93
C GLU A 23 8.47 -9.18 12.68
N LEU A 24 9.04 -8.30 11.85
CA LEU A 24 9.80 -8.70 10.67
C LEU A 24 11.06 -9.52 11.02
N VAL A 25 11.69 -9.24 12.18
CA VAL A 25 12.80 -10.06 12.70
C VAL A 25 12.39 -11.52 12.89
N LYS A 26 11.15 -11.74 13.37
CA LYS A 26 10.60 -13.09 13.60
C LYS A 26 10.09 -13.72 12.32
N ASN A 27 9.54 -12.92 11.42
CA ASN A 27 8.98 -13.35 10.15
C ASN A 27 9.44 -12.43 9.00
N PRO A 28 10.51 -12.78 8.27
CA PRO A 28 10.99 -11.99 7.13
C PRO A 28 9.95 -11.85 6.00
N ASN A 29 8.94 -12.72 5.94
CA ASN A 29 7.89 -12.69 4.93
C ASN A 29 6.60 -11.98 5.41
N LEU A 30 6.66 -11.24 6.52
CA LEU A 30 5.53 -10.56 7.18
C LEU A 30 4.55 -9.87 6.23
N TYR A 31 5.05 -9.03 5.31
CA TYR A 31 4.20 -8.22 4.43
C TYR A 31 3.52 -9.05 3.33
N ASN A 32 4.13 -10.14 2.88
CA ASN A 32 3.42 -11.07 2.02
C ASN A 32 2.35 -11.81 2.82
N GLU A 33 2.69 -12.38 3.97
CA GLU A 33 1.77 -13.23 4.74
C GLU A 33 0.53 -12.48 5.23
N PHE A 34 0.72 -11.37 5.95
CA PHE A 34 -0.37 -10.61 6.56
C PHE A 34 -0.95 -9.52 5.66
N GLY A 35 -0.24 -9.13 4.61
CA GLY A 35 -0.71 -8.14 3.63
C GLY A 35 -1.25 -8.81 2.37
N VAL A 36 -0.37 -9.07 1.42
CA VAL A 36 -0.77 -9.40 0.05
C VAL A 36 -1.39 -10.80 -0.08
N ASN A 37 -0.82 -11.82 0.56
CA ASN A 37 -1.38 -13.18 0.55
C ASN A 37 -2.75 -13.20 1.26
N PHE A 38 -2.87 -12.52 2.40
CA PHE A 38 -4.16 -12.34 3.05
C PHE A 38 -5.19 -11.73 2.09
N ALA A 39 -4.81 -10.67 1.35
CA ALA A 39 -5.68 -10.06 0.36
C ALA A 39 -6.04 -11.01 -0.79
N ILE A 40 -5.10 -11.81 -1.28
CA ILE A 40 -5.36 -12.86 -2.28
C ILE A 40 -6.43 -13.84 -1.77
N TYR A 41 -6.25 -14.37 -0.56
CA TYR A 41 -7.14 -15.39 0.01
C TYR A 41 -8.54 -14.85 0.35
N ASN A 42 -8.67 -13.54 0.58
CA ASN A 42 -9.93 -12.90 0.97
C ASN A 42 -10.53 -12.02 -0.15
N SER A 43 -10.06 -12.15 -1.39
CA SER A 43 -10.56 -11.37 -2.55
C SER A 43 -10.50 -9.85 -2.36
N LEU A 44 -9.44 -9.35 -1.74
CA LEU A 44 -9.20 -7.92 -1.47
C LEU A 44 -8.19 -7.28 -2.45
N LEU A 45 -7.96 -7.91 -3.60
CA LEU A 45 -7.08 -7.42 -4.65
C LEU A 45 -7.75 -6.30 -5.44
N VAL A 46 -7.10 -5.15 -5.55
CA VAL A 46 -7.65 -3.96 -6.22
C VAL A 46 -7.07 -3.81 -7.63
N ALA A 47 -5.75 -3.71 -7.74
CA ALA A 47 -5.10 -3.49 -9.03
C ALA A 47 -3.66 -4.02 -9.03
N GLU A 48 -3.12 -4.31 -10.21
CA GLU A 48 -1.76 -4.82 -10.37
C GLU A 48 -1.15 -4.42 -11.71
N ASN A 49 0.15 -4.16 -11.70
CA ASN A 49 1.00 -4.19 -12.88
C ASN A 49 2.26 -5.03 -12.60
N ASP A 50 3.23 -5.00 -13.51
CA ASP A 50 4.45 -5.82 -13.39
C ASP A 50 5.29 -5.47 -12.16
N PHE A 51 5.21 -4.23 -11.67
CA PHE A 51 6.09 -3.69 -10.63
C PHE A 51 5.41 -3.49 -9.27
N ALA A 52 4.09 -3.43 -9.23
CA ALA A 52 3.35 -3.08 -8.02
C ALA A 52 2.00 -3.79 -7.93
N ILE A 53 1.47 -3.87 -6.71
CA ILE A 53 0.14 -4.44 -6.41
C ILE A 53 -0.60 -3.57 -5.40
N ALA A 54 -1.88 -3.31 -5.65
CA ALA A 54 -2.77 -2.56 -4.79
C ALA A 54 -3.82 -3.49 -4.16
N ILE A 55 -4.05 -3.34 -2.86
CA ILE A 55 -5.01 -4.14 -2.09
C ILE A 55 -5.86 -3.25 -1.18
N ALA A 56 -7.08 -3.69 -0.87
CA ALA A 56 -7.87 -3.11 0.21
C ALA A 56 -7.35 -3.67 1.54
N GLU A 57 -6.48 -2.91 2.21
CA GLU A 57 -5.74 -3.39 3.37
C GLU A 57 -6.52 -3.23 4.67
N ILE A 58 -6.41 -4.23 5.54
CA ILE A 58 -7.09 -4.28 6.83
C ILE A 58 -6.19 -3.75 7.96
N GLY A 59 -6.76 -3.54 9.15
CA GLY A 59 -6.00 -3.14 10.34
C GLY A 59 -5.71 -1.64 10.43
N HIS A 60 -6.22 -0.83 9.50
CA HIS A 60 -6.08 0.62 9.50
C HIS A 60 -7.23 1.33 10.22
N ARG A 61 -6.94 2.53 10.73
CA ARG A 61 -7.95 3.43 11.36
C ARG A 61 -9.02 3.91 10.38
N TYR A 62 -8.68 3.94 9.10
CA TYR A 62 -9.52 4.41 8.00
C TYR A 62 -9.57 3.35 6.89
N PRO A 63 -10.62 3.33 6.05
CA PRO A 63 -10.58 2.54 4.81
C PRO A 63 -9.32 2.89 4.03
N THR A 64 -8.53 1.88 3.66
CA THR A 64 -7.19 2.08 3.12
C THR A 64 -6.96 1.21 1.90
N VAL A 65 -6.46 1.83 0.83
CA VAL A 65 -5.86 1.11 -0.30
C VAL A 65 -4.35 1.17 -0.11
N ALA A 66 -3.72 0.01 0.02
CA ALA A 66 -2.26 -0.11 0.14
C ALA A 66 -1.68 -0.54 -1.20
N ILE A 67 -0.66 0.19 -1.66
CA ILE A 67 0.08 -0.10 -2.90
C ILE A 67 1.48 -0.54 -2.50
N TYR A 68 1.86 -1.75 -2.86
CA TYR A 68 3.14 -2.37 -2.55
C TYR A 68 4.01 -2.50 -3.79
N SER A 69 5.29 -2.13 -3.67
CA SER A 69 6.32 -2.47 -4.66
C SER A 69 6.61 -3.96 -4.60
N LYS A 70 6.67 -4.60 -5.77
CA LYS A 70 7.11 -5.99 -5.92
C LYS A 70 8.64 -6.13 -5.92
N SER A 71 9.38 -5.02 -5.96
CA SER A 71 10.84 -5.05 -6.03
C SER A 71 11.48 -5.74 -4.82
N TYR A 72 12.72 -6.20 -4.99
CA TYR A 72 13.58 -6.58 -3.87
C TYR A 72 14.19 -5.36 -3.15
N LYS A 73 14.06 -4.17 -3.75
CA LYS A 73 14.59 -2.92 -3.24
C LYS A 73 13.62 -2.32 -2.23
N GLY A 74 14.16 -1.85 -1.12
CA GLY A 74 13.36 -1.40 0.00
C GLY A 74 13.05 0.09 -0.03
N ARG A 75 13.84 0.88 -0.79
CA ARG A 75 13.79 2.34 -0.77
C ARG A 75 13.48 2.93 -2.14
N PRO A 76 12.64 3.98 -2.25
CA PRO A 76 12.25 4.55 -3.54
C PRO A 76 13.43 4.93 -4.45
N ASN A 77 14.51 5.48 -3.88
CA ASN A 77 15.71 5.90 -4.61
C ASN A 77 16.57 4.74 -5.15
N GLU A 78 16.34 3.51 -4.69
CA GLU A 78 17.02 2.31 -5.20
C GLU A 78 16.32 1.76 -6.45
N HIS A 79 15.03 2.07 -6.65
CA HIS A 79 14.19 1.52 -7.72
C HIS A 79 14.65 2.01 -9.10
N SER A 80 14.45 1.18 -10.13
CA SER A 80 14.66 1.59 -11.52
C SER A 80 13.56 2.56 -11.96
N ASN A 81 13.77 3.25 -13.08
CA ASN A 81 12.76 4.17 -13.62
C ASN A 81 11.45 3.46 -13.95
N GLU A 82 11.51 2.22 -14.42
CA GLU A 82 10.34 1.38 -14.73
C GLU A 82 9.60 0.98 -13.46
N GLU A 83 10.32 0.60 -12.41
CA GLU A 83 9.74 0.26 -11.11
C GLU A 83 9.05 1.48 -10.49
N ILE A 84 9.69 2.67 -10.55
CA ILE A 84 9.09 3.94 -10.10
C ILE A 84 7.85 4.28 -10.93
N ARG A 85 7.90 4.12 -12.26
CA ARG A 85 6.75 4.35 -13.14
C ARG A 85 5.60 3.40 -12.81
N GLY A 86 5.88 2.13 -12.55
CA GLY A 86 4.87 1.14 -12.18
C GLY A 86 4.18 1.46 -10.85
N MET A 87 4.93 1.90 -9.83
CA MET A 87 4.34 2.41 -8.59
C MET A 87 3.49 3.66 -8.85
N SER A 88 4.03 4.61 -9.63
CA SER A 88 3.31 5.85 -9.98
C SER A 88 2.02 5.59 -10.77
N ASP A 89 2.00 4.59 -11.65
CA ASP A 89 0.82 4.21 -12.43
C ASP A 89 -0.33 3.77 -11.52
N LEU A 90 -0.04 2.96 -10.51
CA LEU A 90 -1.08 2.53 -9.56
C LEU A 90 -1.52 3.66 -8.64
N VAL A 91 -0.59 4.48 -8.12
CA VAL A 91 -0.94 5.65 -7.30
C VAL A 91 -1.85 6.60 -8.07
N HIS A 92 -1.48 6.91 -9.32
CA HIS A 92 -2.29 7.73 -10.22
C HIS A 92 -3.66 7.10 -10.46
N ALA A 93 -3.72 5.80 -10.73
CA ALA A 93 -4.99 5.11 -10.98
C ALA A 93 -5.95 5.17 -9.78
N ILE A 94 -5.45 4.97 -8.55
CA ILE A 94 -6.28 5.07 -7.35
C ILE A 94 -6.78 6.52 -7.14
N HIS A 95 -5.93 7.53 -7.33
CA HIS A 95 -6.37 8.93 -7.24
C HIS A 95 -7.37 9.32 -8.34
N CYS A 96 -7.20 8.81 -9.56
CA CYS A 96 -8.18 8.98 -10.63
C CYS A 96 -9.54 8.36 -10.26
N ALA A 97 -9.55 7.17 -9.66
CA ALA A 97 -10.77 6.51 -9.21
C ALA A 97 -11.45 7.27 -8.06
N LEU A 98 -10.69 7.75 -7.08
CA LEU A 98 -11.23 8.47 -5.91
C LEU A 98 -11.68 9.89 -6.23
N THR A 99 -11.10 10.51 -7.26
CA THR A 99 -11.33 11.90 -7.69
C THR A 99 -11.01 12.93 -6.60
N SER A 100 -11.18 14.22 -6.91
CA SER A 100 -10.99 15.31 -5.93
C SER A 100 -12.08 15.39 -4.85
N GLN A 101 -13.12 14.56 -4.93
CA GLN A 101 -14.25 14.57 -3.98
C GLN A 101 -13.97 13.73 -2.72
N THR A 102 -12.92 12.91 -2.71
CA THR A 102 -12.57 12.07 -1.56
C THR A 102 -11.33 12.63 -0.87
N THR A 103 -11.48 13.07 0.38
CA THR A 103 -10.33 13.47 1.21
C THR A 103 -9.51 12.23 1.56
N VAL A 104 -8.20 12.28 1.30
CA VAL A 104 -7.27 11.19 1.62
C VAL A 104 -6.00 11.68 2.29
N ASN A 105 -5.42 10.83 3.12
CA ASN A 105 -4.01 10.90 3.45
C ASN A 105 -3.24 9.91 2.56
N GLU A 106 -2.16 10.36 1.94
CA GLU A 106 -1.22 9.51 1.22
C GLU A 106 0.07 9.40 2.04
N GLU A 107 0.37 8.19 2.54
CA GLU A 107 1.47 7.96 3.49
C GLU A 107 2.45 6.94 2.90
N TRP A 108 3.73 7.30 2.84
CA TRP A 108 4.77 6.49 2.21
C TRP A 108 5.63 5.82 3.27
N TYR A 109 5.80 4.51 3.15
CA TYR A 109 6.62 3.70 4.03
C TYR A 109 7.63 2.92 3.21
N TYR A 110 8.88 2.87 3.67
CA TYR A 110 9.96 2.16 3.00
C TYR A 110 11.03 1.80 4.03
N THR A 111 12.05 1.05 3.61
CA THR A 111 13.11 0.59 4.52
C THR A 111 13.89 1.78 5.10
N PRO A 112 13.96 1.96 6.43
CA PRO A 112 14.80 2.99 7.04
C PRO A 112 16.25 2.89 6.58
N PHE A 113 16.95 4.01 6.46
CA PHE A 113 18.30 4.03 5.87
C PHE A 113 19.32 3.20 6.68
N ASP A 114 19.13 3.14 7.99
CA ASP A 114 19.94 2.45 9.00
C ASP A 114 19.41 1.06 9.38
N SER A 115 18.26 0.63 8.83
CA SER A 115 17.74 -0.72 9.07
C SER A 115 18.44 -1.75 8.18
N ILE A 116 18.89 -2.85 8.82
CA ILE A 116 19.34 -4.07 8.11
C ILE A 116 18.17 -4.98 7.69
N TYR A 117 16.98 -4.78 8.26
CA TYR A 117 15.78 -5.52 7.91
C TYR A 117 14.99 -4.76 6.84
N LYS A 118 14.81 -5.42 5.68
CA LYS A 118 14.14 -4.82 4.53
C LYS A 118 12.62 -4.91 4.64
N THR A 119 11.97 -3.76 4.47
CA THR A 119 10.53 -3.63 4.26
C THR A 119 10.28 -3.25 2.79
N PRO A 120 9.17 -3.68 2.16
CA PRO A 120 8.84 -3.21 0.82
C PRO A 120 8.50 -1.72 0.87
N TRP A 121 8.85 -0.98 -0.20
CA TRP A 121 8.26 0.34 -0.41
C TRP A 121 6.74 0.16 -0.61
N ARG A 122 5.95 0.84 0.21
CA ARG A 122 4.50 0.85 0.13
C ARG A 122 3.94 2.24 0.34
N ILE A 123 2.78 2.49 -0.27
CA ILE A 123 2.03 3.74 -0.15
C ILE A 123 0.62 3.39 0.33
N LEU A 124 0.20 4.04 1.41
CA LEU A 124 -1.15 3.90 1.96
C LEU A 124 -1.99 5.10 1.56
N ILE A 125 -3.08 4.86 0.86
CA ILE A 125 -4.09 5.87 0.53
C ILE A 125 -5.26 5.65 1.49
N LYS A 126 -5.32 6.48 2.54
CA LYS A 126 -6.29 6.38 3.64
C LYS A 126 -7.44 7.36 3.44
N LEU A 127 -8.66 6.84 3.25
CA LEU A 127 -9.86 7.63 3.01
C LEU A 127 -10.34 8.28 4.31
N ARG A 128 -10.23 9.61 4.41
CA ARG A 128 -10.59 10.41 5.59
C ARG A 128 -12.09 10.74 5.61
N ILE A 129 -12.92 9.71 5.45
CA ILE A 129 -14.38 9.83 5.39
C ILE A 129 -15.03 9.89 6.79
N ASN A 130 -14.30 9.51 7.84
CA ASN A 130 -14.77 9.56 9.22
C ASN A 130 -13.98 10.60 10.02
N ILE A 131 -14.69 11.30 10.91
CA ILE A 131 -14.10 12.21 11.90
C ILE A 131 -14.06 11.45 13.23
N PRO A 132 -12.87 11.07 13.75
CA PRO A 132 -12.77 10.45 15.06
C PRO A 132 -13.37 11.36 16.13
N ALA A 133 -14.19 10.79 17.02
CA ALA A 133 -14.81 11.52 18.12
C ALA A 133 -14.18 11.09 19.46
N GLY A 134 -14.81 11.48 20.57
CA GLY A 134 -14.30 11.22 21.91
C GLY A 134 -14.10 9.73 22.22
N PHE A 135 -14.90 8.85 21.62
CA PHE A 135 -14.77 7.41 21.82
C PHE A 135 -13.45 6.88 21.24
N GLU A 136 -13.19 7.14 19.96
CA GLU A 136 -11.97 6.68 19.28
C GLU A 136 -10.72 7.33 19.88
N GLY A 137 -10.83 8.61 20.26
CA GLY A 137 -9.74 9.37 20.89
C GLY A 137 -9.28 8.75 22.21
N ASN A 138 -10.24 8.38 23.07
CA ASN A 138 -9.98 7.88 24.42
C ASN A 138 -9.68 6.37 24.47
N THR A 139 -10.39 5.56 23.68
CA THR A 139 -10.28 4.10 23.78
C THR A 139 -9.25 3.51 22.81
N LYS A 140 -8.86 4.26 21.78
CA LYS A 140 -8.09 3.75 20.62
C LYS A 140 -8.78 2.58 19.89
N ILE A 141 -10.08 2.38 20.10
CA ILE A 141 -10.92 1.50 19.29
C ILE A 141 -11.45 2.33 18.12
N TYR A 142 -11.21 1.86 16.90
CA TYR A 142 -11.60 2.55 15.67
C TYR A 142 -12.73 1.80 14.97
N ILE A 143 -13.76 2.52 14.56
CA ILE A 143 -14.89 1.96 13.80
C ILE A 143 -14.76 2.39 12.34
N ASN A 144 -14.75 1.42 11.44
CA ASN A 144 -14.79 1.67 10.00
C ASN A 144 -16.15 1.23 9.44
N PRO A 145 -16.99 2.15 8.92
CA PRO A 145 -18.30 1.83 8.38
C PRO A 145 -18.23 1.13 7.02
N ILE A 146 -17.06 1.16 6.35
CA ILE A 146 -16.84 0.49 5.07
C ILE A 146 -16.01 -0.77 5.32
N SER A 147 -16.57 -1.93 4.99
CA SER A 147 -15.81 -3.17 5.02
C SER A 147 -14.73 -3.18 3.92
N PRO A 148 -13.61 -3.89 4.13
CA PRO A 148 -12.55 -4.01 3.12
C PRO A 148 -13.07 -4.51 1.77
N GLU A 149 -14.02 -5.45 1.77
CA GLU A 149 -14.68 -5.97 0.56
C GLU A 149 -15.48 -4.88 -0.17
N LYS A 150 -16.28 -4.09 0.56
CA LYS A 150 -17.05 -2.98 -0.03
C LYS A 150 -16.12 -1.93 -0.63
N LEU A 151 -15.02 -1.60 0.07
CA LEU A 151 -14.00 -0.70 -0.45
C LEU A 151 -13.37 -1.27 -1.73
N CYS A 152 -12.93 -2.53 -1.70
CA CYS A 152 -12.32 -3.21 -2.84
C CYS A 152 -13.23 -3.17 -4.08
N ASN A 153 -14.49 -3.60 -3.92
CA ASN A 153 -15.47 -3.66 -5.00
C ASN A 153 -15.75 -2.27 -5.60
N GLU A 154 -15.92 -1.25 -4.76
CA GLU A 154 -16.20 0.10 -5.22
C GLU A 154 -15.00 0.71 -5.96
N ILE A 155 -13.78 0.54 -5.44
CA ILE A 155 -12.57 1.02 -6.11
C ILE A 155 -12.35 0.28 -7.43
N CYS A 156 -12.55 -1.04 -7.48
CA CYS A 156 -12.44 -1.80 -8.73
C CYS A 156 -13.44 -1.28 -9.79
N ARG A 157 -14.71 -1.05 -9.40
CA ARG A 157 -15.74 -0.48 -10.28
C ARG A 157 -15.28 0.85 -10.86
N LEU A 158 -14.83 1.77 -10.01
CA LEU A 158 -14.34 3.09 -10.42
C LEU A 158 -13.08 2.99 -11.31
N LEU A 159 -12.19 2.04 -11.04
CA LEU A 159 -11.00 1.79 -11.85
C LEU A 159 -11.35 1.34 -13.28
N PHE A 160 -12.35 0.46 -13.44
CA PHE A 160 -12.85 0.10 -14.76
C PHE A 160 -13.39 1.34 -15.50
N ASP A 161 -14.21 2.16 -14.83
CA ASP A 161 -14.78 3.39 -15.42
C ASP A 161 -13.69 4.36 -15.91
N VAL A 162 -12.61 4.56 -15.15
CA VAL A 162 -11.52 5.47 -15.57
C VAL A 162 -10.58 4.84 -16.60
N ARG A 163 -10.44 3.50 -16.61
CA ARG A 163 -9.68 2.77 -17.64
C ARG A 163 -10.39 2.85 -18.99
N ASP A 164 -11.70 2.66 -19.02
CA ASP A 164 -12.51 2.72 -20.23
C ASP A 164 -12.52 4.13 -20.84
N LYS A 165 -12.38 5.16 -20.00
CA LYS A 165 -12.17 6.56 -20.42
C LYS A 165 -10.74 6.87 -20.88
N GLY A 166 -9.81 5.92 -20.80
CA GLY A 166 -8.41 6.10 -21.18
C GLY A 166 -7.60 7.00 -20.23
N LEU A 167 -8.05 7.19 -18.99
CA LEU A 167 -7.39 8.08 -18.00
C LEU A 167 -6.25 7.40 -17.24
N ILE A 168 -6.19 6.07 -17.28
CA ILE A 168 -5.16 5.25 -16.63
C ILE A 168 -4.57 4.26 -17.64
N ASN A 169 -3.41 3.70 -17.31
CA ASN A 169 -2.73 2.73 -18.16
C ASN A 169 -3.61 1.49 -18.41
N LYS A 170 -3.91 1.19 -19.68
CA LYS A 170 -4.76 0.07 -20.10
C LYS A 170 -4.26 -1.31 -19.68
N ASN A 171 -2.97 -1.44 -19.36
CA ASN A 171 -2.36 -2.69 -18.95
C ASN A 171 -2.49 -2.96 -17.43
N ILE A 172 -3.05 -2.04 -16.65
CA ILE A 172 -3.33 -2.27 -15.23
C ILE A 172 -4.44 -3.32 -15.14
N LYS A 173 -4.13 -4.43 -14.47
CA LYS A 173 -5.08 -5.48 -14.12
C LYS A 173 -5.92 -5.02 -12.94
N ILE A 174 -7.23 -5.19 -12.99
CA ILE A 174 -8.17 -4.73 -11.95
C ILE A 174 -8.94 -5.91 -11.37
N GLY A 175 -9.05 -5.97 -10.03
CA GLY A 175 -9.83 -6.97 -9.31
C GLY A 175 -9.51 -8.40 -9.73
N LYS A 176 -10.47 -9.07 -10.38
CA LYS A 176 -10.34 -10.47 -10.85
C LYS A 176 -9.26 -10.69 -11.91
N GLU A 177 -8.78 -9.63 -12.57
CA GLU A 177 -7.69 -9.72 -13.55
C GLU A 177 -6.30 -9.83 -12.88
N VAL A 178 -6.21 -9.49 -11.59
CA VAL A 178 -4.95 -9.50 -10.82
C VAL A 178 -4.46 -10.92 -10.60
N GLN A 179 -3.14 -11.13 -10.67
CA GLN A 179 -2.53 -12.43 -10.39
C GLN A 179 -2.70 -12.83 -8.92
N THR A 180 -3.13 -14.06 -8.70
CA THR A 180 -3.36 -14.65 -7.37
C THR A 180 -2.19 -15.50 -6.88
N LYS A 181 -0.99 -15.31 -7.45
CA LYS A 181 0.20 -16.06 -7.06
C LYS A 181 0.68 -15.58 -5.68
N PRO A 182 0.81 -16.47 -4.67
CA PRO A 182 1.34 -16.09 -3.37
C PRO A 182 2.77 -15.56 -3.43
N ASN A 183 3.12 -14.73 -2.45
CA ASN A 183 4.42 -14.09 -2.26
C ASN A 183 4.89 -13.24 -3.46
N PRO A 184 4.09 -12.27 -3.94
CA PRO A 184 4.51 -11.43 -5.07
C PRO A 184 5.56 -10.37 -4.69
N LEU A 185 5.74 -10.06 -3.40
CA LEU A 185 6.70 -9.04 -2.96
C LEU A 185 8.09 -9.65 -2.75
N ASN A 186 9.13 -9.12 -3.41
CA ASN A 186 10.46 -9.73 -3.43
C ASN A 186 11.44 -9.16 -2.38
N TYR A 187 11.02 -8.22 -1.52
CA TYR A 187 11.88 -7.51 -0.56
C TYR A 187 12.70 -8.44 0.36
N TYR A 188 12.20 -9.63 0.69
CA TYR A 188 12.86 -10.61 1.56
C TYR A 188 13.92 -11.47 0.85
N LYS A 189 13.92 -11.52 -0.49
CA LYS A 189 14.71 -12.49 -1.27
C LYS A 189 16.21 -12.22 -1.27
N ASN A 190 16.66 -11.06 -0.80
CA ASN A 190 18.07 -10.68 -0.78
C ASN A 190 18.66 -10.57 0.64
N ASN A 191 18.05 -11.25 1.62
CA ASN A 191 18.54 -11.31 3.01
C ASN A 191 19.68 -12.34 3.22
N ILE A 192 20.24 -12.92 2.14
CA ILE A 192 21.32 -13.91 2.21
C ILE A 192 22.53 -13.37 1.44
N SER A 193 23.37 -12.56 2.09
CA SER A 193 24.77 -12.33 1.63
C SER A 193 25.71 -11.65 2.64
N PHE A 194 25.40 -11.57 3.94
CA PHE A 194 26.31 -10.94 4.93
C PHE A 194 26.90 -11.88 5.99
N PHE A 195 26.83 -13.19 5.80
CA PHE A 195 27.67 -14.13 6.54
C PHE A 195 28.34 -15.12 5.58
N LYS A 196 29.49 -14.70 5.05
CA LYS A 196 30.58 -15.59 4.62
C LYS A 196 31.88 -14.98 5.11
#